data_AF-A0A536SCH5-F1
#
_entry.id   AF-A0A536SCH5-F1
#
_cell.length_a   1.000
_cell.length_b   1.000
_cell.length_c   1.000
_cell.angle_alpha   90.00
_cell.angle_beta   90.00
_cell.angle_gamma   90.00
#
_symmetry.space_group_name_H-M   'P 1'
#
loop_
_entity.id
_entity.type
_entity.pdbx_description
1 polymer ?
#
loop_
_entity_poly.entity_id
_entity_poly.type
_entity_poly.pdbx_seq_one_letter_code
_entity_poly.pdbx_strand_id
1 'polypeptide(L)'
;MIEGVPVQFLPAYNALLEEALARARDTAYDETRTRVLRAEHLLAMCLQTGRDKDRERVRVLRAQAKLDMDYLAGVLTRHQLEAKWNEWKG
;
A
#
# COMPACT_ATOMS: atom_id res chain seq x y z
N MET A 1 23.23 -0.06 -5.86
CA MET A 1 23.40 -1.47 -5.49
C MET A 1 23.90 -1.49 -4.05
N ILE A 2 23.25 -2.25 -3.17
CA ILE A 2 23.76 -2.53 -1.82
C ILE A 2 24.04 -4.03 -1.80
N GLU A 3 25.29 -4.41 -1.58
CA GLU A 3 25.73 -5.82 -1.62
C GLU A 3 25.29 -6.57 -2.90
N GLY A 4 25.33 -5.90 -4.06
CA GLY A 4 24.89 -6.50 -5.33
C GLY A 4 23.38 -6.58 -5.54
N VAL A 5 22.57 -6.15 -4.56
CA VAL A 5 21.11 -6.09 -4.67
C VAL A 5 20.68 -4.69 -5.15
N PRO A 6 19.77 -4.59 -6.14
CA PRO A 6 19.20 -3.31 -6.53
C PRO A 6 18.31 -2.78 -5.40
N VAL A 7 18.70 -1.62 -4.85
CA VAL A 7 17.96 -0.90 -3.82
C VAL A 7 17.66 0.50 -4.33
N GLN A 8 16.44 0.96 -4.09
CA GLN A 8 15.97 2.30 -4.45
C GLN A 8 15.51 3.04 -3.20
N PHE A 9 15.99 4.26 -3.03
CA PHE A 9 15.49 5.19 -2.02
C PHE A 9 14.46 6.10 -2.66
N LEU A 10 13.24 6.08 -2.14
CA LEU A 10 12.14 6.89 -2.62
C LEU A 10 11.72 7.84 -1.49
N PRO A 11 11.86 9.17 -1.66
CA PRO A 11 11.25 10.09 -0.72
C PRO A 11 9.72 10.00 -0.82
N ALA A 12 9.04 10.28 0.28
CA ALA A 12 7.61 10.51 0.24
C ALA A 12 7.34 11.75 -0.63
N TYR A 13 6.54 11.58 -1.68
CA TYR A 13 6.26 12.64 -2.66
C TYR A 13 4.79 13.06 -2.68
N ASN A 14 3.95 12.42 -1.85
CA ASN A 14 2.55 12.77 -1.71
C ASN A 14 2.01 12.37 -0.32
N ALA A 15 0.85 12.94 0.03
CA ALA A 15 0.21 12.73 1.33
C ALA A 15 -0.13 11.26 1.63
N LEU A 16 -0.47 10.46 0.61
CA LEU A 16 -0.77 9.04 0.80
C LEU A 16 0.47 8.25 1.23
N LEU A 17 1.61 8.51 0.60
CA LEU A 17 2.87 7.86 0.93
C LEU A 17 3.42 8.35 2.28
N GLU A 18 3.27 9.63 2.61
CA GLU A 18 3.58 10.15 3.94
C GLU A 18 2.76 9.44 5.02
N GLU A 19 1.44 9.33 4.83
CA GLU A 19 0.57 8.61 5.77
C GLU A 19 0.99 7.14 5.90
N ALA A 20 1.27 6.48 4.77
CA ALA A 20 1.68 5.08 4.75
C ALA A 20 2.98 4.86 5.54
N LEU A 21 3.98 5.72 5.38
CA LEU A 21 5.23 5.65 6.13
C LEU A 21 5.01 5.90 7.62
N ALA A 22 4.20 6.90 7.98
CA ALA A 22 3.87 7.19 9.37
C ALA A 22 3.15 6.00 10.03
N ARG A 23 2.28 5.31 9.29
CA ARG A 23 1.45 4.20 9.78
C ARG A 23 2.04 2.81 9.51
N ALA A 24 3.26 2.74 8.98
CA ALA A 24 3.98 1.49 8.77
C ALA A 24 4.13 0.71 10.08
N ARG A 25 3.90 -0.60 10.01
CA ARG A 25 3.90 -1.50 11.17
C ARG A 25 5.26 -2.14 11.35
N ASP A 26 5.70 -2.27 12.59
CA ASP A 26 6.83 -3.11 12.94
C ASP A 26 6.46 -4.57 12.66
N THR A 27 7.31 -5.23 11.88
CA THR A 27 7.22 -6.64 11.52
C THR A 27 8.56 -7.28 11.86
N ALA A 28 8.53 -8.39 12.59
CA ALA A 28 9.71 -9.21 12.76
C ALA A 28 9.91 -10.04 11.49
N TYR A 29 11.08 -9.90 10.88
CA TYR A 29 11.52 -10.79 9.81
C TYR A 29 12.83 -11.43 10.28
N ASP A 30 12.74 -12.72 10.63
CA ASP A 30 13.78 -13.42 11.37
C ASP A 30 14.14 -12.64 12.66
N GLU A 31 15.41 -12.44 12.95
CA GLU A 31 15.89 -11.65 14.10
C GLU A 31 15.78 -10.12 13.91
N THR A 32 15.40 -9.65 12.70
CA THR A 32 15.40 -8.22 12.38
C THR A 32 14.01 -7.60 12.47
N ARG A 33 13.87 -6.54 13.27
CA ARG A 33 12.67 -5.69 13.25
C ARG A 33 12.71 -4.74 12.05
N THR A 34 11.69 -4.81 11.21
CA THR A 34 11.54 -3.95 10.03
C THR A 34 10.19 -3.24 10.03
N ARG A 35 10.13 -2.03 9.47
CA ARG A 35 8.87 -1.29 9.30
C ARG A 35 8.32 -1.51 7.90
N VAL A 36 7.15 -2.12 7.82
CA VAL A 36 6.50 -2.48 6.56
C VAL A 36 5.21 -1.68 6.40
N LEU A 37 4.98 -1.16 5.20
CA LEU A 37 3.72 -0.48 4.86
C LEU A 37 2.54 -1.43 5.03
N ARG A 38 1.40 -0.89 5.48
CA ARG A 38 0.18 -1.70 5.61
C ARG A 38 -0.36 -2.07 4.24
N ALA A 39 -0.99 -3.24 4.13
CA ALA A 39 -1.58 -3.72 2.87
C ALA A 39 -2.66 -2.76 2.34
N GLU A 40 -3.41 -2.10 3.23
CA GLU A 40 -4.43 -1.11 2.87
C GLU A 40 -3.84 0.11 2.16
N HIS A 41 -2.68 0.60 2.62
CA HIS A 41 -1.98 1.71 1.96
C HIS A 41 -1.39 1.28 0.62
N LEU A 42 -0.84 0.06 0.52
CA LEU A 42 -0.34 -0.46 -0.75
C LEU A 42 -1.46 -0.59 -1.79
N LEU A 43 -2.64 -1.04 -1.36
CA LEU A 43 -3.84 -1.11 -2.20
C LEU A 43 -4.27 0.30 -2.64
N ALA A 44 -4.33 1.26 -1.71
CA ALA A 44 -4.66 2.65 -2.02
C ALA A 44 -3.66 3.27 -3.02
N MET A 45 -2.36 2.99 -2.91
CA MET A 45 -1.35 3.45 -3.87
C MET A 45 -1.55 2.84 -5.26
N CYS A 46 -1.96 1.57 -5.34
CA CYS A 46 -2.30 0.91 -6.61
C CYS A 46 -3.50 1.61 -7.28
N LEU A 47 -4.55 1.94 -6.51
CA LEU A 47 -5.70 2.71 -6.99
C LEU A 47 -5.29 4.11 -7.46
N GLN A 48 -4.49 4.83 -6.67
CA GLN A 48 -4.03 6.17 -6.99
C GLN A 48 -3.23 6.17 -8.32
N THR A 49 -2.30 5.22 -8.46
CA THR A 49 -1.40 5.13 -9.63
C THR A 49 -2.11 4.63 -10.88
N GLY A 50 -3.00 3.64 -10.77
CA GLY A 50 -3.90 3.27 -11.85
C GLY A 50 -3.31 2.46 -13.02
N ARG A 51 -2.09 1.91 -12.91
CA ARG A 51 -1.46 1.17 -14.04
C ARG A 51 -2.15 -0.17 -14.27
N ASP A 52 -2.00 -0.74 -15.47
CA ASP A 52 -2.62 -2.03 -15.82
C ASP A 52 -2.28 -3.15 -14.83
N LYS A 53 -1.02 -3.28 -14.44
CA LYS A 53 -0.57 -4.27 -13.44
C LYS A 53 -1.09 -3.99 -12.02
N ASP A 54 -1.47 -2.75 -11.71
CA ASP A 54 -1.94 -2.38 -10.39
C ASP A 54 -3.38 -2.88 -10.16
N ARG A 55 -4.19 -3.06 -11.22
CA ARG A 55 -5.49 -3.76 -11.12
C ARG A 55 -5.34 -5.18 -10.61
N GLU A 56 -4.39 -5.93 -11.17
CA GLU A 56 -4.11 -7.29 -10.71
C GLU A 56 -3.60 -7.30 -9.27
N ARG A 57 -2.70 -6.38 -8.91
CA ARG A 57 -2.22 -6.26 -7.53
C ARG A 57 -3.33 -5.97 -6.54
N VAL A 58 -4.30 -5.11 -6.88
CA VAL A 58 -5.47 -4.84 -6.04
C VAL A 58 -6.29 -6.13 -5.85
N ARG A 59 -6.53 -6.90 -6.91
CA ARG A 59 -7.21 -8.20 -6.82
C ARG A 59 -6.48 -9.17 -5.90
N VAL A 60 -5.17 -9.33 -6.07
CA VAL A 60 -4.34 -10.24 -5.25
C VAL A 60 -4.33 -9.80 -3.79
N LEU A 61 -4.13 -8.51 -3.51
CA LEU A 61 -4.13 -7.98 -2.15
C LEU A 61 -5.47 -8.22 -1.46
N ARG A 62 -6.59 -8.03 -2.16
CA ARG A 62 -7.93 -8.33 -1.61
C ARG A 62 -8.12 -9.81 -1.28
N ALA A 63 -7.59 -10.69 -2.12
CA ALA A 63 -7.77 -12.13 -1.97
C ALA A 63 -6.85 -12.74 -0.92
N GLN A 64 -5.61 -12.25 -0.79
CA GLN A 64 -4.56 -12.90 -0.02
C GLN A 64 -4.13 -12.12 1.22
N ALA A 65 -4.28 -10.80 1.24
CA ALA A 65 -3.87 -9.99 2.38
C ALA A 65 -5.00 -9.90 3.42
N LYS A 66 -4.63 -9.91 4.70
CA LYS A 66 -5.57 -9.60 5.78
C LYS A 66 -5.79 -8.09 5.83
N LEU A 67 -6.86 -7.64 5.16
CA LEU A 67 -7.25 -6.23 5.12
C LEU A 67 -8.20 -5.88 6.27
N ASP A 68 -7.89 -4.82 6.97
CA ASP A 68 -8.80 -4.09 7.84
C ASP A 68 -9.65 -3.16 6.96
N MET A 69 -10.89 -3.56 6.68
CA MET A 69 -11.75 -2.86 5.73
C MET A 69 -12.22 -1.49 6.24
N ASP A 70 -12.38 -1.32 7.55
CA ASP A 70 -12.74 -0.03 8.14
C ASP A 70 -11.57 0.94 8.04
N TYR A 71 -10.35 0.44 8.31
CA TYR A 71 -9.15 1.22 8.09
C TYR A 71 -8.96 1.60 6.63
N LEU A 72 -9.13 0.64 5.72
CA LEU A 72 -9.03 0.87 4.28
C LEU A 72 -10.03 1.93 3.84
N ALA A 73 -11.30 1.82 4.23
CA ALA A 73 -12.31 2.82 3.92
C ALA A 73 -11.89 4.22 4.39
N GLY A 74 -11.36 4.33 5.61
CA GLY A 74 -10.81 5.60 6.11
C GLY A 74 -9.65 6.15 5.28
N VAL A 75 -8.71 5.30 4.84
CA VAL A 75 -7.62 5.70 3.94
C VAL A 75 -8.19 6.18 2.60
N LEU A 76 -9.09 5.41 1.99
CA LEU A 76 -9.67 5.76 0.70
C LEU A 76 -10.38 7.11 0.75
N THR A 77 -11.12 7.40 1.82
CA THR A 77 -11.79 8.70 1.99
C THR A 77 -10.83 9.86 2.20
N ARG A 78 -9.79 9.72 3.02
CA ARG A 78 -8.80 10.79 3.20
C ARG A 78 -8.08 11.14 1.89
N HIS A 79 -7.93 10.17 0.99
CA HIS A 79 -7.19 10.31 -0.27
C HIS A 79 -8.09 10.36 -1.52
N GLN A 80 -9.42 10.45 -1.35
CA GLN A 80 -10.41 10.59 -2.43
C GLN A 80 -10.37 9.46 -3.48
N LEU A 81 -10.23 8.22 -3.02
CA LEU A 81 -10.07 7.03 -3.88
C LEU A 81 -11.31 6.13 -3.93
N GLU A 82 -12.42 6.52 -3.31
CA GLU A 82 -13.63 5.68 -3.21
C GLU A 82 -14.25 5.36 -4.57
N ALA A 83 -14.24 6.33 -5.50
CA ALA A 83 -14.78 6.14 -6.84
C ALA A 83 -14.00 5.04 -7.60
N LYS A 84 -12.67 5.14 -7.62
CA LYS A 84 -11.80 4.12 -8.22
C LYS A 84 -11.91 2.77 -7.52
N TRP A 85 -12.02 2.77 -6.20
CA TRP A 85 -12.26 1.55 -5.45
C TRP A 85 -13.57 0.87 -5.87
N ASN A 86 -14.65 1.63 -6.02
CA ASN A 86 -15.94 1.09 -6.44
C ASN A 86 -15.92 0.51 -7.85
N GLU A 87 -15.13 1.10 -8.76
CA GLU A 87 -14.91 0.57 -10.11
C GLU A 87 -14.15 -0.76 -10.08
N TRP A 88 -13.13 -0.89 -9.22
CA TRP A 88 -12.20 -2.03 -9.23
C TRP A 88 -12.53 -3.13 -8.22
N LYS A 89 -13.44 -2.86 -7.27
CA LYS A 89 -13.85 -3.85 -6.27
C LYS A 89 -14.78 -4.92 -6.86
N GLY A 90 -15.36 -4.67 -8.04
CA GLY A 90 -16.17 -5.62 -8.79
C GLY A 90 -15.41 -6.85 -9.25
#